data_AF-A0A8T2DLA0-F1
#
_entry.id   AF-A0A8T2DLA0-F1
#
_cell.length_a   1.000
_cell.length_b   1.000
_cell.length_c   1.000
_cell.angle_alpha   90.00
_cell.angle_beta   90.00
_cell.angle_gamma   90.00
#
_symmetry.space_group_name_H-M   'P 1'
#
loop_
_entity.id
_entity.type
_entity.pdbx_description
1 polymer ?
#
loop_
_entity_poly.entity_id
_entity_poly.type
_entity_poly.pdbx_seq_one_letter_code
_entity_poly.pdbx_strand_id
1 'polypeptide(L)'
;MNLLCDIIGILYHTPLGYLTEAELSKASKDMCDLTQAGFNLDWLQSKLDMVSLEKKTSEERILELKLEVKKLVMTATDLNSKRKKEKKKLKKQPSWIHATKDGRLYFNFF
;
A
#
# COMPACT_ATOMS: atom_id res chain seq x y z
N MET A 1 -36.85 3.48 -4.23
CA MET A 1 -35.77 4.47 -4.08
C MET A 1 -35.74 5.37 -5.30
N ASN A 2 -35.26 6.60 -5.15
CA ASN A 2 -35.21 7.58 -6.23
C ASN A 2 -33.83 7.51 -6.88
N LEU A 3 -33.77 7.18 -8.18
CA LEU A 3 -32.52 7.04 -8.96
C LEU A 3 -31.57 8.22 -8.73
N LEU A 4 -32.09 9.45 -8.71
CA LEU A 4 -31.29 10.65 -8.50
C LEU A 4 -30.65 10.68 -7.11
N CYS A 5 -31.39 10.31 -6.06
CA CYS A 5 -30.87 10.23 -4.71
C CYS A 5 -29.80 9.14 -4.59
N ASP A 6 -29.96 8.02 -5.29
CA ASP A 6 -29.01 6.91 -5.29
C ASP A 6 -27.69 7.34 -5.94
N ILE A 7 -27.75 8.02 -7.09
CA ILE A 7 -26.57 8.57 -7.77
C ILE A 7 -25.85 9.59 -6.89
N ILE A 8 -26.58 10.52 -6.25
CA ILE A 8 -25.98 11.50 -5.34
C ILE A 8 -25.32 10.81 -4.15
N GLY A 9 -25.97 9.80 -3.59
CA GLY A 9 -25.40 8.96 -2.52
C GLY A 9 -24.06 8.37 -2.92
N ILE A 10 -24.01 7.73 -4.10
CA ILE A 10 -22.79 7.14 -4.65
C ILE A 10 -21.70 8.19 -4.87
N LEU A 11 -22.00 9.32 -5.52
CA LEU A 11 -20.98 10.27 -5.98
C LEU A 11 -20.49 11.28 -4.95
N TYR A 12 -21.31 11.60 -3.94
CA TYR A 12 -20.99 12.64 -2.95
C TYR A 12 -20.84 12.12 -1.52
N HIS A 13 -21.49 11.00 -1.19
CA HIS A 13 -21.56 10.54 0.19
C HIS A 13 -20.81 9.23 0.44
N THR A 14 -20.55 8.45 -0.61
CA THR A 14 -19.69 7.27 -0.50
C THR A 14 -18.22 7.68 -0.55
N PRO A 15 -17.41 7.35 0.47
CA PRO A 15 -15.98 7.63 0.42
C PRO A 15 -15.31 6.82 -0.70
N LEU A 16 -14.33 7.44 -1.39
CA LEU A 16 -13.68 6.88 -2.59
C LEU A 16 -13.13 5.45 -2.40
N GLY A 17 -12.62 5.14 -1.20
CA GLY A 17 -12.07 3.82 -0.87
C GLY A 17 -13.10 2.69 -0.74
N TYR A 18 -14.37 3.01 -0.53
CA TYR A 18 -15.47 2.03 -0.48
C TYR A 18 -16.22 1.93 -1.81
N LEU A 19 -16.02 2.90 -2.69
CA LEU A 19 -16.67 2.96 -3.98
C LEU A 19 -16.19 1.81 -4.88
N THR A 20 -17.13 1.09 -5.47
CA THR A 20 -16.85 -0.03 -6.38
C THR A 20 -17.08 0.36 -7.83
N GLU A 21 -16.41 -0.34 -8.76
CA GLU A 21 -16.64 -0.17 -10.19
C GLU A 21 -18.09 -0.48 -10.57
N ALA A 22 -18.71 -1.44 -9.89
CA ALA A 22 -20.11 -1.79 -10.10
C ALA A 22 -21.07 -0.64 -9.72
N GLU A 23 -20.79 0.07 -8.63
CA GLU A 23 -21.59 1.25 -8.23
C GLU A 23 -21.42 2.42 -9.19
N LEU A 24 -20.19 2.69 -9.65
CA LEU A 24 -19.92 3.71 -10.68
C LEU A 24 -20.61 3.37 -12.00
N SER A 25 -20.53 2.12 -12.43
CA SER A 25 -21.20 1.62 -13.64
C SER A 25 -22.72 1.72 -13.53
N LYS A 26 -23.27 1.36 -12.37
CA LYS A 26 -24.70 1.53 -12.07
C LYS A 26 -25.11 3.00 -12.11
N ALA A 27 -24.36 3.89 -11.45
CA ALA A 27 -24.65 5.32 -11.44
C ALA A 27 -24.63 5.91 -12.87
N SER A 28 -23.66 5.51 -13.69
CA SER A 28 -23.61 5.89 -15.11
C SER A 28 -24.87 5.46 -15.88
N LYS A 29 -25.31 4.22 -15.69
CA LYS A 29 -26.51 3.70 -16.35
C LYS A 29 -27.78 4.43 -15.87
N ASP A 30 -27.94 4.60 -14.57
CA ASP A 30 -29.08 5.29 -13.98
C ASP A 30 -29.15 6.76 -14.45
N MET A 31 -27.99 7.41 -14.65
CA MET A 31 -27.92 8.75 -15.23
C MET A 31 -28.32 8.80 -16.71
N CYS A 32 -27.96 7.80 -17.51
CA CYS A 32 -28.44 7.68 -18.89
C CYS A 32 -29.96 7.59 -18.93
N ASP A 33 -30.57 6.76 -18.08
CA ASP A 33 -32.03 6.60 -18.01
C ASP A 33 -32.72 7.92 -17.64
N LEU A 34 -32.18 8.67 -16.67
CA LEU A 34 -32.70 9.99 -16.31
C LEU A 34 -32.50 11.04 -17.42
N THR A 35 -31.37 11.01 -18.12
CA THR A 35 -31.13 11.93 -19.24
C THR A 35 -32.10 11.65 -20.39
N GLN A 36 -32.38 10.37 -20.67
CA GLN A 36 -33.39 9.95 -21.64
C GLN A 36 -34.81 10.38 -21.22
N ALA A 37 -35.09 10.45 -19.92
CA ALA A 37 -36.33 11.00 -19.39
C ALA A 37 -36.41 12.55 -19.41
N GLY A 38 -35.37 13.23 -19.91
CA GLY A 38 -35.35 14.69 -20.11
C GLY A 38 -34.72 15.49 -18.98
N PHE A 39 -34.08 14.85 -18.01
CA PHE A 39 -33.34 15.57 -16.97
C PHE A 39 -32.00 16.07 -17.51
N ASN A 40 -31.65 17.33 -17.23
CA ASN A 40 -30.29 17.82 -17.43
C ASN A 40 -29.44 17.45 -16.20
N LEU A 41 -28.42 16.61 -16.40
CA LEU A 41 -27.54 16.10 -15.36
C LEU A 41 -26.05 16.36 -15.65
N ASP A 42 -25.71 17.40 -16.43
CA ASP A 42 -24.33 17.70 -16.85
C ASP A 42 -23.36 17.81 -15.67
N TRP A 43 -23.82 18.39 -14.55
CA TRP A 43 -23.06 18.54 -13.33
C TRP A 43 -22.76 17.21 -12.63
N LEU A 44 -23.71 16.26 -12.68
CA LEU A 44 -23.49 14.91 -12.16
C LEU A 44 -22.55 14.14 -13.08
N GLN A 45 -22.62 14.35 -14.40
CA GLN A 45 -21.77 13.64 -15.35
C GLN A 45 -20.31 14.05 -15.14
N SER A 46 -20.08 15.36 -15.02
CA SER A 46 -18.78 15.92 -14.68
C SER A 46 -18.24 15.37 -13.35
N LYS A 47 -19.13 15.19 -12.35
CA LYS A 47 -18.76 14.61 -11.06
C LYS A 47 -18.39 13.12 -11.16
N LEU A 48 -19.17 12.34 -11.92
CA LEU A 48 -18.90 10.92 -12.16
C LEU A 48 -17.54 10.71 -12.82
N ASP A 49 -17.21 11.51 -13.83
CA ASP A 49 -15.94 11.43 -14.54
C ASP A 49 -14.77 11.75 -13.60
N MET A 50 -14.91 12.80 -12.77
CA MET A 50 -13.91 13.18 -11.77
C MET A 50 -13.67 12.07 -10.74
N VAL A 51 -14.73 11.52 -10.15
CA VAL A 51 -14.63 10.44 -9.14
C VAL A 51 -14.00 9.19 -9.74
N SER A 52 -14.37 8.84 -10.99
CA SER A 52 -13.81 7.68 -11.70
C SER A 52 -12.32 7.85 -11.96
N LEU A 53 -11.89 9.06 -12.36
CA LEU A 53 -10.49 9.38 -12.56
C LEU A 53 -9.70 9.34 -11.25
N GLU A 54 -10.19 10.00 -10.19
CA GLU A 54 -9.57 9.99 -8.87
C GLU A 54 -9.39 8.57 -8.33
N LYS A 55 -10.41 7.71 -8.50
CA LYS A 55 -10.37 6.31 -8.09
C LYS A 55 -9.25 5.56 -8.80
N LYS A 56 -9.19 5.68 -10.13
CA LYS A 56 -8.16 5.02 -10.94
C LYS A 56 -6.75 5.47 -10.56
N THR A 57 -6.53 6.78 -10.43
CA THR A 57 -5.22 7.32 -10.01
C THR A 57 -4.84 6.86 -8.60
N SER A 58 -5.80 6.80 -7.67
CA SER A 58 -5.57 6.28 -6.33
C SER A 58 -5.17 4.80 -6.36
N GLU A 59 -5.84 3.99 -7.18
CA GLU A 59 -5.52 2.56 -7.33
C GLU A 59 -4.13 2.33 -7.93
N GLU A 60 -3.76 3.11 -8.96
CA GLU A 60 -2.40 3.10 -9.54
C GLU A 60 -1.35 3.47 -8.48
N ARG A 61 -1.60 4.52 -7.69
CA ARG A 61 -0.71 4.94 -6.60
C ARG A 61 -0.57 3.88 -5.52
N ILE A 62 -1.67 3.20 -5.16
CA ILE A 62 -1.65 2.09 -4.20
C ILE A 62 -0.80 0.93 -4.73
N LEU A 63 -0.90 0.61 -6.02
CA LEU A 63 -0.09 -0.45 -6.64
C LEU A 63 1.40 -0.08 -6.65
N GLU A 64 1.75 1.14 -7.00
CA GLU A 64 3.12 1.67 -6.93
C GLU A 64 3.70 1.53 -5.53
N LEU A 65 2.99 2.05 -4.52
CA LEU A 65 3.42 1.98 -3.12
C LEU A 65 3.56 0.53 -2.62
N LYS A 66 2.66 -0.38 -3.03
CA LYS A 66 2.79 -1.81 -2.70
C LYS A 66 4.09 -2.40 -3.24
N LEU A 67 4.50 -2.02 -4.45
CA LEU A 67 5.76 -2.49 -5.04
C LEU A 67 6.98 -1.90 -4.32
N GLU A 68 6.95 -0.62 -3.98
CA GLU A 68 8.02 0.04 -3.22
C GLU A 68 8.20 -0.59 -1.84
N VAL A 69 7.09 -0.79 -1.10
CA VAL A 69 7.11 -1.46 0.20
C VAL A 69 7.71 -2.86 0.09
N LYS A 70 7.34 -3.63 -0.95
CA LYS A 70 7.91 -4.97 -1.18
C LYS A 70 9.44 -4.92 -1.38
N LYS A 71 9.94 -3.96 -2.18
CA LYS A 71 11.39 -3.76 -2.38
C LYS A 71 12.09 -3.42 -1.06
N LEU A 72 11.55 -2.48 -0.30
CA LEU A 72 12.10 -2.06 0.99
C LEU A 72 12.14 -3.22 1.99
N VAL A 73 11.08 -4.02 2.07
CA VAL A 73 11.03 -5.22 2.93
C VAL A 73 12.15 -6.20 2.56
N MET A 74 12.34 -6.48 1.27
CA MET A 74 13.42 -7.35 0.81
C MET A 74 14.79 -6.82 1.24
N THR A 75 15.10 -5.55 0.96
CA THR A 75 16.37 -4.92 1.36
C THR A 75 16.58 -4.95 2.87
N ALA A 76 15.54 -4.66 3.66
CA ALA A 76 15.62 -4.71 5.13
C ALA A 76 15.92 -6.12 5.64
N THR A 77 15.31 -7.15 5.04
CA THR A 77 15.59 -8.55 5.39
C THR A 77 17.02 -8.96 5.07
N ASP A 78 17.53 -8.56 3.91
CA ASP A 78 18.91 -8.83 3.48
C ASP A 78 19.92 -8.18 4.41
N LEU A 79 19.75 -6.88 4.71
CA LEU A 79 20.60 -6.15 5.64
C LEU A 79 20.57 -6.76 7.04
N ASN A 80 19.39 -7.17 7.51
CA ASN A 80 19.24 -7.84 8.80
C ASN A 80 20.02 -9.17 8.83
N SER A 81 19.97 -9.95 7.76
CA SER A 81 20.72 -11.20 7.64
C SER A 81 22.24 -10.95 7.67
N LYS A 82 22.72 -9.94 6.94
CA LYS A 82 24.13 -9.50 6.92
C LYS A 82 24.59 -9.07 8.31
N ARG A 83 23.81 -8.21 8.98
CA ARG A 83 24.05 -7.78 10.36
C ARG A 83 24.17 -8.96 11.33
N LYS A 84 23.30 -9.96 11.21
CA LYS A 84 23.38 -11.19 12.05
C LYS A 84 24.67 -11.97 11.79
N LYS A 85 25.11 -12.09 10.54
CA LYS A 85 26.38 -12.74 10.17
C LYS A 85 27.58 -12.00 10.76
N GLU A 86 27.64 -10.68 10.62
CA GLU A 86 28.74 -9.86 11.17
C GLU A 86 28.78 -9.91 12.70
N LYS A 87 27.63 -9.82 13.38
CA LYS A 87 27.56 -10.01 14.85
C LYS A 87 28.09 -11.37 15.28
N LYS A 88 27.83 -12.44 14.51
CA LYS A 88 28.39 -13.77 14.80
C LYS A 88 29.91 -13.81 14.62
N LYS A 89 30.48 -13.10 13.63
CA LYS A 89 31.93 -13.00 13.45
C LYS A 89 32.61 -12.27 14.60
N LEU A 90 32.05 -11.15 15.05
CA LEU A 90 32.58 -10.36 16.18
C LEU A 90 32.54 -11.12 17.51
N LYS A 91 31.56 -12.01 17.69
CA LYS A 91 31.44 -12.84 18.91
C LYS A 91 32.40 -14.03 18.93
N LYS A 92 33.09 -14.36 17.84
CA LYS A 92 34.07 -15.44 17.85
C LYS A 92 35.31 -14.95 18.60
N GLN A 93 35.67 -15.64 19.68
CA GLN A 93 36.92 -15.37 20.38
C GLN A 93 38.09 -15.57 19.39
N PRO A 94 39.05 -14.63 19.31
CA PRO A 94 40.25 -14.83 18.51
C PRO A 94 41.00 -16.07 19.00
N SER A 95 41.52 -16.88 18.06
CA SER A 95 42.16 -18.17 18.36
C SER A 95 43.41 -18.09 19.25
N TRP A 96 43.92 -16.88 19.46
CA TRP A 96 45.10 -16.56 20.26
C TRP A 96 44.75 -16.08 21.67
N ILE A 97 43.46 -15.98 22.02
CA ILE A 97 42.97 -15.66 23.37
C ILE A 97 42.39 -16.94 23.98
N HIS A 98 43.00 -17.42 25.06
CA HIS A 98 42.53 -18.60 25.79
C HIS A 98 42.15 -18.22 27.23
N ALA A 99 41.08 -18.83 27.75
CA ALA A 99 40.67 -18.67 29.15
C ALA A 99 41.13 -19.89 29.96
N THR A 100 41.79 -19.66 31.10
CA THR A 100 42.12 -20.71 32.07
C THR A 100 40.92 -21.01 32.99
N LYS A 101 40.97 -22.16 33.67
CA LYS A 101 39.87 -22.62 34.55
C LYS A 101 39.54 -21.66 35.71
N ASP A 102 40.49 -20.80 36.09
CA ASP A 102 40.39 -19.75 37.09
C ASP A 102 39.99 -18.38 36.51
N GLY A 103 39.67 -18.31 35.21
CA GLY A 103 39.13 -17.09 34.57
C GLY A 103 40.17 -16.10 34.05
N ARG A 104 41.47 -16.43 34.11
CA ARG A 104 42.52 -15.59 33.52
C ARG A 104 42.61 -15.77 32.00
N LEU A 105 42.86 -14.67 31.29
CA LEU A 105 43.05 -14.65 29.84
C LEU A 105 44.55 -14.67 29.52
N TYR A 106 44.96 -15.56 28.63
CA TYR A 106 46.33 -15.65 28.12
C TYR A 106 46.35 -15.43 26.60
N PHE A 107 47.36 -14.68 26.15
CA PHE A 107 47.57 -14.33 24.74
C PHE A 107 48.81 -15.05 24.21
N ASN A 108 48.66 -15.90 23.20
CA ASN A 108 49.81 -16.46 22.47
C ASN A 108 50.16 -15.56 21.28
N PHE A 109 51.22 -14.76 21.44
CA PHE A 109 51.86 -14.07 20.32
C PHE A 109 52.96 -15.00 19.78
N PHE A 110 52.77 -15.51 18.56
CA PHE A 110 53.86 -16.08 17.76
C PHE A 110 54.50 -14.97 16.93
#